data_AF-A0A966HU55-F1
#
_entry.id   AF-A0A966HU55-F1
#
_cell.length_a   1.000
_cell.length_b   1.000
_cell.length_c   1.000
_cell.angle_alpha   90.00
_cell.angle_beta   90.00
_cell.angle_gamma   90.00
#
_symmetry.space_group_name_H-M   'P 1'
#
loop_
_entity.id
_entity.type
_entity.pdbx_description
1 polymer ?
#
loop_
_entity_poly.entity_id
_entity_poly.type
_entity_poly.pdbx_seq_one_letter_code
_entity_poly.pdbx_strand_id
1 'polypeptide(L)'
;YKIKWLKSLEEFLIYQNKLKKKIIIGGDFNIIPNEEDVYNPEDWENDALYRTEIRKFFRNILNEGYEDAFRLVNKQPNNYTFWDYQYGSFEKNKGLRIDHFLLSKNISHLIKDVTIDKYTRALERPSDHAPIKLTLA
;
A
#
# COMPACT_ATOMS: atom_id res chain seq x y z
N TYR A 1 -4.60 -17.44 -9.04
CA TYR A 1 -5.49 -17.08 -7.91
C TYR A 1 -5.49 -15.56 -7.65
N LYS A 2 -4.36 -14.95 -7.24
CA LYS A 2 -4.24 -13.51 -6.95
C LYS A 2 -4.89 -12.58 -7.97
N ILE A 3 -4.56 -12.69 -9.26
CA ILE A 3 -5.14 -11.86 -10.33
C ILE A 3 -6.67 -11.92 -10.38
N LYS A 4 -7.25 -13.11 -10.19
CA LYS A 4 -8.72 -13.28 -10.19
C LYS A 4 -9.35 -12.57 -8.98
N TRP A 5 -8.71 -12.66 -7.83
CA TRP A 5 -9.15 -11.96 -6.62
C TRP A 5 -9.03 -10.44 -6.78
N LEU A 6 -7.90 -9.95 -7.29
CA LEU A 6 -7.69 -8.52 -7.57
C LEU A 6 -8.76 -8.00 -8.53
N LYS A 7 -9.04 -8.70 -9.63
CA LYS A 7 -10.12 -8.32 -10.55
C LYS A 7 -11.48 -8.21 -9.85
N SER A 8 -11.80 -9.14 -8.95
CA SER A 8 -13.06 -9.09 -8.19
C SER A 8 -13.11 -7.89 -7.24
N LEU A 9 -11.97 -7.54 -6.62
CA LEU A 9 -11.84 -6.34 -5.80
C LEU A 9 -11.98 -5.06 -6.64
N GLU A 10 -11.36 -5.03 -7.83
CA GLU A 10 -11.47 -3.91 -8.80
C GLU A 10 -12.94 -3.62 -9.12
N GLU A 11 -13.66 -4.65 -9.57
CA GLU A 11 -15.07 -4.57 -9.95
C GLU A 11 -15.93 -4.08 -8.79
N PHE A 12 -15.69 -4.60 -7.58
CA PHE A 12 -16.36 -4.15 -6.37
C PHE A 12 -16.12 -2.66 -6.11
N LEU A 13 -14.85 -2.23 -6.08
CA LEU A 13 -14.48 -0.85 -5.77
C LEU A 13 -15.01 0.13 -6.82
N ILE A 14 -14.94 -0.20 -8.10
CA ILE A 14 -15.50 0.61 -9.19
C ILE A 14 -17.02 0.75 -9.02
N TYR A 15 -17.71 -0.36 -8.74
CA TYR A 15 -19.16 -0.33 -8.52
C TYR A 15 -19.52 0.56 -7.32
N GLN A 16 -18.79 0.45 -6.21
CA GLN A 16 -19.05 1.31 -5.05
C GLN A 16 -18.76 2.79 -5.34
N ASN A 17 -17.73 3.10 -6.14
CA ASN A 17 -17.42 4.47 -6.50
C ASN A 17 -18.51 5.09 -7.41
N LYS A 18 -19.10 4.29 -8.32
CA LYS A 18 -20.28 4.71 -9.11
C LYS A 18 -21.48 5.08 -8.22
N LEU A 19 -21.64 4.37 -7.10
CA LEU A 19 -22.65 4.69 -6.07
C LEU A 19 -22.24 5.88 -5.17
N LYS A 20 -21.10 6.52 -5.43
CA LYS A 20 -20.52 7.63 -4.65
C LYS A 20 -20.40 7.31 -3.16
N LYS A 21 -20.17 6.04 -2.80
CA LYS A 21 -19.97 5.67 -1.40
C LYS A 21 -18.69 6.29 -0.86
N LYS A 22 -18.69 6.60 0.43
CA LYS A 22 -17.52 7.03 1.18
C LYS A 22 -16.78 5.77 1.63
N ILE A 23 -15.65 5.44 1.01
CA ILE A 23 -14.94 4.18 1.24
C ILE A 23 -13.50 4.44 1.65
N ILE A 24 -13.09 3.70 2.66
CA ILE A 24 -11.70 3.48 3.03
C ILE A 24 -11.50 1.97 2.93
N ILE A 25 -10.51 1.54 2.15
CA ILE A 25 -10.05 0.15 2.15
C ILE A 25 -8.60 0.15 2.63
N GLY A 26 -8.32 -0.67 3.64
CA GLY A 26 -7.01 -0.75 4.28
C GLY A 26 -6.56 -2.18 4.47
N GLY A 27 -5.26 -2.41 4.38
CA GLY A 27 -4.65 -3.70 4.71
C GLY A 27 -3.37 -3.98 3.89
N ASP A 28 -2.89 -5.21 3.99
CA ASP A 28 -1.81 -5.75 3.16
C ASP A 28 -2.37 -6.14 1.78
N PHE A 29 -1.99 -5.40 0.74
CA PHE A 29 -2.41 -5.70 -0.63
C PHE A 29 -1.47 -6.70 -1.31
N ASN A 30 -0.28 -6.92 -0.75
CA ASN A 30 0.84 -7.56 -1.45
C ASN A 30 1.07 -6.91 -2.82
N ILE A 31 1.11 -5.58 -2.88
CA ILE A 31 1.39 -4.83 -4.10
C ILE A 31 2.42 -3.77 -3.78
N ILE A 32 3.48 -3.71 -4.58
CA ILE A 32 4.45 -2.62 -4.61
C ILE A 32 4.05 -1.71 -5.79
N PRO A 33 3.41 -0.54 -5.54
CA PRO A 33 2.88 0.28 -6.64
C PRO A 33 3.96 0.88 -7.55
N ASN A 34 5.03 1.42 -6.97
CA ASN A 34 6.09 2.15 -7.66
C ASN A 34 7.50 1.80 -7.15
N GLU A 35 8.52 2.30 -7.84
CA GLU A 35 9.92 2.08 -7.47
C GLU A 35 10.25 2.66 -6.09
N GLU A 36 9.64 3.78 -5.70
CA GLU A 36 9.86 4.37 -4.38
C GLU A 36 9.24 3.56 -3.23
N ASP A 37 8.46 2.52 -3.56
CA ASP A 37 7.79 1.61 -2.63
C ASP A 37 8.62 0.37 -2.30
N VAL A 38 9.85 0.27 -2.81
CA VAL A 38 10.77 -0.85 -2.57
C VAL A 38 12.21 -0.35 -2.44
N TYR A 39 13.03 -1.03 -1.63
CA TYR A 39 14.44 -0.67 -1.45
C TYR A 39 15.28 -0.81 -2.73
N ASN A 40 15.10 -1.91 -3.45
CA ASN A 40 15.80 -2.18 -4.71
C ASN A 40 14.81 -2.75 -5.74
N PRO A 41 14.25 -1.93 -6.64
CA PRO A 41 13.21 -2.35 -7.58
C PRO A 41 13.64 -3.50 -8.52
N GLU A 42 14.92 -3.55 -8.90
CA GLU A 42 15.47 -4.55 -9.82
C GLU A 42 15.29 -5.98 -9.29
N ASP A 43 15.40 -6.17 -7.96
CA ASP A 43 15.21 -7.48 -7.32
C ASP A 43 13.76 -8.00 -7.46
N TRP A 44 12.82 -7.12 -7.79
CA TRP A 44 11.38 -7.41 -7.78
C TRP A 44 10.74 -7.43 -9.16
N GLU A 45 11.45 -7.13 -10.25
CA GLU A 45 10.86 -6.99 -11.60
C GLU A 45 9.95 -8.16 -12.00
N ASN A 46 10.35 -9.38 -11.63
CA ASN A 46 9.64 -10.62 -11.94
C ASN A 46 8.81 -11.17 -10.77
N ASP A 47 8.69 -10.43 -9.67
CA ASP A 47 8.00 -10.87 -8.47
C ASP A 47 6.48 -10.63 -8.53
N ALA A 48 5.73 -11.52 -7.88
CA ALA A 48 4.27 -11.48 -7.83
C ALA A 48 3.68 -10.21 -7.19
N LEU A 49 4.46 -9.41 -6.48
CA LEU A 49 4.06 -8.14 -5.87
C LEU A 49 4.30 -6.93 -6.78
N TYR A 50 5.18 -7.04 -7.78
CA TYR A 50 5.69 -5.89 -8.56
C TYR A 50 5.54 -6.03 -10.08
N ARG A 51 5.22 -7.23 -10.59
CA ARG A 51 4.92 -7.44 -12.01
C ARG A 51 3.95 -6.40 -12.59
N THR A 52 4.13 -6.10 -13.87
CA THR A 52 3.37 -5.07 -14.59
C THR A 52 1.85 -5.23 -14.45
N GLU A 53 1.31 -6.46 -14.46
CA GLU A 53 -0.13 -6.67 -14.35
C GLU A 53 -0.67 -6.25 -12.97
N ILE A 54 0.13 -6.47 -11.92
CA ILE A 54 -0.23 -6.14 -10.53
C ILE A 54 -0.19 -4.63 -10.31
N ARG A 55 0.85 -3.97 -10.85
CA ARG A 55 0.96 -2.50 -10.85
C ARG A 55 -0.13 -1.84 -11.70
N LYS A 56 -0.56 -2.48 -12.81
CA LYS A 56 -1.69 -2.00 -13.62
C LYS A 56 -2.99 -2.02 -12.83
N PHE A 57 -3.28 -3.10 -12.10
CA PHE A 57 -4.46 -3.17 -11.23
C PHE A 57 -4.50 -2.03 -10.21
N PHE A 58 -3.40 -1.78 -9.49
CA PHE A 58 -3.37 -0.69 -8.50
C PHE A 58 -3.58 0.68 -9.16
N ARG A 59 -2.91 0.94 -10.29
CA ARG A 59 -3.10 2.17 -11.07
C ARG A 59 -4.54 2.35 -11.58
N ASN A 60 -5.20 1.26 -12.01
CA ASN A 60 -6.59 1.33 -12.44
C ASN A 60 -7.51 1.76 -11.29
N ILE A 61 -7.34 1.19 -10.09
CA ILE A 61 -8.13 1.61 -8.92
C ILE A 61 -7.96 3.11 -8.64
N LEU A 62 -6.73 3.62 -8.74
CA LEU A 62 -6.49 5.06 -8.55
C LEU A 62 -7.18 5.91 -9.64
N ASN A 63 -7.07 5.49 -10.91
CA ASN A 63 -7.74 6.16 -12.03
C ASN A 63 -9.27 6.15 -11.90
N GLU A 64 -9.82 5.12 -11.28
CA GLU A 64 -11.26 4.96 -11.02
C GLU A 64 -11.75 5.78 -9.83
N GLY A 65 -10.95 6.70 -9.28
CA GLY A 65 -11.38 7.69 -8.29
C GLY A 65 -11.08 7.33 -6.85
N TYR A 66 -10.12 6.42 -6.62
CA TYR A 66 -9.52 6.19 -5.32
C TYR A 66 -8.16 6.90 -5.22
N GLU A 67 -7.73 7.20 -4.00
CA GLU A 67 -6.45 7.85 -3.74
C GLU A 67 -5.68 7.07 -2.67
N ASP A 68 -4.38 6.86 -2.91
CA ASP A 68 -3.46 6.25 -1.94
C ASP A 68 -3.15 7.27 -0.84
N ALA A 69 -3.67 7.02 0.36
CA ALA A 69 -3.61 7.94 1.49
C ALA A 69 -2.17 8.32 1.83
N PHE A 70 -1.26 7.34 1.81
CA PHE A 70 0.13 7.57 2.17
C PHE A 70 0.82 8.46 1.13
N ARG A 71 0.58 8.21 -0.16
CA ARG A 71 1.19 8.99 -1.25
C ARG A 71 0.61 10.39 -1.43
N LEU A 72 -0.59 10.65 -0.91
CA LEU A 72 -1.11 12.02 -0.81
C LEU A 72 -0.31 12.89 0.16
N VAL A 73 0.18 12.31 1.27
CA VAL A 73 0.91 13.06 2.31
C VAL A 73 2.42 12.92 2.21
N ASN A 74 2.93 11.84 1.61
CA ASN A 74 4.36 11.54 1.53
C ASN A 74 4.78 10.95 0.17
N LYS A 75 5.63 11.70 -0.55
CA LYS A 75 6.19 11.29 -1.85
C LYS A 75 7.63 10.76 -1.75
N GLN A 76 8.21 10.72 -0.56
CA GLN A 76 9.61 10.34 -0.37
C GLN A 76 9.78 8.80 -0.41
N PRO A 77 10.91 8.31 -0.90
CA PRO A 77 11.27 6.89 -0.82
C PRO A 77 11.63 6.50 0.62
N ASN A 78 12.07 5.25 0.84
CA ASN A 78 12.54 4.72 2.13
C ASN A 78 11.47 4.60 3.24
N ASN A 79 10.20 4.68 2.86
CA ASN A 79 9.04 4.53 3.73
C ASN A 79 8.33 3.21 3.43
N TYR A 80 8.75 2.16 4.14
CA TYR A 80 8.28 0.79 3.93
C TYR A 80 7.36 0.36 5.07
N THR A 81 6.52 -0.64 4.82
CA THR A 81 5.61 -1.24 5.80
C THR A 81 5.95 -2.70 6.07
N PHE A 82 6.83 -3.32 5.28
CA PHE A 82 7.24 -4.71 5.42
C PHE A 82 8.76 -4.86 5.32
N TRP A 83 9.32 -5.73 6.15
CA TRP A 83 10.72 -6.16 6.09
C TRP A 83 10.83 -7.63 6.45
N ASP A 84 11.46 -8.40 5.56
CA ASP A 84 11.79 -9.80 5.79
C ASP A 84 12.64 -9.97 7.08
N TYR A 85 12.44 -11.07 7.80
CA TYR A 85 13.19 -11.37 9.02
C TYR A 85 14.68 -11.65 8.76
N GLN A 86 15.06 -11.96 7.53
CA GLN A 86 16.40 -12.37 7.16
C GLN A 86 17.36 -11.17 6.97
N TYR A 87 18.65 -11.45 7.13
CA TYR A 87 19.77 -10.56 6.80
C TYR A 87 19.77 -9.15 7.42
N GLY A 88 18.98 -8.95 8.48
CA GLY A 88 18.81 -7.66 9.14
C GLY A 88 18.14 -6.63 8.22
N SER A 89 17.12 -7.05 7.48
CA SER A 89 16.46 -6.20 6.48
C SER A 89 15.80 -4.98 7.13
N PHE A 90 15.25 -5.11 8.34
CA PHE A 90 14.68 -3.99 9.08
C PHE A 90 15.73 -2.95 9.47
N GLU A 91 16.85 -3.39 10.07
CA GLU A 91 17.94 -2.53 10.55
C GLU A 91 18.63 -1.80 9.38
N LYS A 92 18.70 -2.44 8.21
CA LYS A 92 19.25 -1.86 6.98
C LYS A 92 18.20 -1.09 6.15
N ASN A 93 16.95 -1.02 6.63
CA ASN A 93 15.81 -0.45 5.93
C ASN A 93 15.61 -0.99 4.50
N LYS A 94 15.87 -2.29 4.28
CA LYS A 94 15.61 -3.00 3.03
C LYS A 94 14.18 -3.53 3.03
N GLY A 95 13.21 -2.68 2.73
CA GLY A 95 11.79 -3.00 2.88
C GLY A 95 10.94 -2.78 1.64
N LEU A 96 9.65 -3.07 1.80
CA LEU A 96 8.57 -2.86 0.83
C LEU A 96 7.43 -2.06 1.47
N ARG A 97 6.74 -1.24 0.68
CA ARG A 97 5.44 -0.66 1.07
C ARG A 97 4.31 -1.41 0.39
N ILE A 98 3.73 -2.37 1.12
CA ILE A 98 2.69 -3.27 0.62
C ILE A 98 1.38 -3.17 1.41
N ASP A 99 1.40 -2.42 2.52
CA ASP A 99 0.22 -2.08 3.32
C ASP A 99 -0.26 -0.68 2.93
N HIS A 100 -1.53 -0.58 2.53
CA HIS A 100 -2.08 0.64 1.93
C HIS A 100 -3.42 0.99 2.57
N PHE A 101 -3.73 2.29 2.58
CA PHE A 101 -5.10 2.78 2.67
C PHE A 101 -5.47 3.45 1.34
N LEU A 102 -6.52 2.97 0.67
CA LEU A 102 -7.12 3.63 -0.48
C LEU A 102 -8.44 4.26 -0.06
N LEU A 103 -8.62 5.54 -0.37
CA LEU A 103 -9.84 6.28 -0.05
C LEU A 103 -10.56 6.69 -1.31
N SER A 104 -11.89 6.68 -1.29
CA SER A 104 -12.67 7.33 -2.34
C SER A 104 -12.39 8.84 -2.34
N LYS A 105 -12.24 9.42 -3.53
CA LYS A 105 -11.87 10.85 -3.71
C LYS A 105 -12.81 11.84 -3.00
N ASN A 106 -14.06 11.46 -2.77
CA ASN A 106 -15.03 12.29 -2.03
C ASN A 106 -14.77 12.40 -0.52
N ILE A 107 -13.80 11.66 0.04
CA ILE A 107 -13.41 11.76 1.47
C ILE A 107 -11.91 11.92 1.70
N SER A 108 -11.07 11.88 0.66
CA SER A 108 -9.62 12.01 0.81
C SER A 108 -9.19 13.38 1.35
N HIS A 109 -9.98 14.43 1.13
CA HIS A 109 -9.77 15.74 1.75
C HIS A 109 -9.88 15.74 3.28
N LEU A 110 -10.41 14.66 3.89
CA LEU A 110 -10.46 14.50 5.34
C LEU A 110 -9.16 13.92 5.90
N ILE A 111 -8.19 13.51 5.06
CA ILE A 111 -6.92 12.97 5.55
C ILE A 111 -6.17 14.07 6.32
N LYS A 112 -5.96 13.83 7.62
CA LYS A 112 -5.12 14.67 8.47
C LYS A 112 -3.67 14.19 8.46
N ASP A 113 -3.46 12.88 8.60
CA ASP A 113 -2.13 12.30 8.68
C ASP A 113 -2.13 10.80 8.30
N VAL A 114 -1.00 10.31 7.79
CA VAL A 114 -0.75 8.89 7.53
C VAL A 114 0.67 8.54 7.98
N THR A 115 0.78 7.64 8.95
CA THR A 115 2.08 7.28 9.56
C THR A 115 2.33 5.78 9.52
N ILE A 116 3.61 5.42 9.49
CA ILE A 116 4.09 4.04 9.59
C ILE A 116 4.72 3.86 10.97
N ASP A 117 4.17 2.95 11.76
CA ASP A 117 4.61 2.69 13.13
C ASP A 117 5.82 1.73 13.16
N LYS A 118 6.98 2.28 12.80
CA LYS A 118 8.26 1.54 12.88
C LYS A 118 8.64 1.18 14.32
N TYR A 119 8.10 1.86 15.33
CA TYR A 119 8.36 1.53 16.73
C TYR A 119 7.79 0.15 17.06
N THR A 120 6.53 -0.12 16.68
CA THR A 120 5.92 -1.45 16.87
C THR A 120 6.71 -2.55 16.14
N ARG A 121 7.22 -2.26 14.93
CA ARG A 121 8.08 -3.18 14.18
C ARG A 121 9.46 -3.43 14.83
N ALA A 122 9.91 -2.54 15.71
CA ALA A 122 11.19 -2.66 16.42
C ALA A 122 11.10 -3.40 17.76
N LEU A 123 9.90 -3.82 18.19
CA LEU A 123 9.70 -4.56 19.43
C LEU A 123 10.30 -5.98 19.35
N GLU A 124 10.44 -6.65 20.50
CA GLU A 124 10.87 -8.04 20.55
C GLU A 124 9.82 -8.97 19.90
N ARG A 125 10.26 -9.87 19.01
CA ARG A 125 9.41 -10.78 18.23
C ARG A 125 8.25 -10.06 17.51
N PRO A 126 8.55 -9.05 16.67
CA PRO A 126 7.53 -8.27 15.98
C PRO A 126 6.96 -9.06 14.79
N SER A 127 5.84 -8.59 14.23
CA SER A 127 5.49 -8.94 12.85
C SER A 127 6.56 -8.39 11.90
N ASP A 128 6.70 -9.00 10.74
CA ASP A 128 7.43 -8.52 9.57
C ASP A 128 6.83 -7.24 8.99
N HIS A 129 5.56 -6.95 9.30
CA HIS A 129 4.88 -5.70 8.97
C HIS A 129 4.95 -4.67 10.10
N ALA A 130 5.06 -3.39 9.73
CA ALA A 130 4.78 -2.24 10.59
C ALA A 130 3.33 -1.78 10.38
N PRO A 131 2.58 -1.47 11.46
CA PRO A 131 1.25 -0.89 11.33
C PRO A 131 1.28 0.42 10.54
N ILE A 132 0.37 0.57 9.57
CA ILE A 132 0.06 1.87 8.95
C ILE A 132 -1.16 2.48 9.65
N LYS A 133 -1.10 3.77 9.99
CA LYS A 133 -2.15 4.50 10.71
C LYS A 133 -2.67 5.63 9.83
N LEU A 134 -3.98 5.72 9.69
CA LEU A 134 -4.68 6.80 8.99
C LEU A 134 -5.49 7.61 10.01
N THR A 135 -5.27 8.92 10.04
CA THR A 135 -6.05 9.86 10.85
C THR A 135 -6.91 10.74 9.96
N LEU A 136 -8.20 10.85 10.27
CA LEU A 136 -9.16 11.66 9.53
C LEU A 136 -9.69 12.84 10.34
N ALA A 137 -10.22 13.84 9.63
CA ALA A 137 -10.65 15.12 10.18
C ALA A 137 -11.91 15.07 11.02
#